data_AF-A0ABC9NK60-F1
#
_entry.id   AF-A0ABC9NK60-F1
#
_cell.length_a   1.000
_cell.length_b   1.000
_cell.length_c   1.000
_cell.angle_alpha   90.00
_cell.angle_beta   90.00
_cell.angle_gamma   90.00
#
_symmetry.space_group_name_H-M   'P 1'
#
loop_
_entity.id
_entity.type
_entity.pdbx_description
1 polymer ?
#
loop_
_entity_poly.entity_id
_entity_poly.type
_entity_poly.pdbx_seq_one_letter_code
_entity_poly.pdbx_strand_id
1 'polypeptide(L)' 'MQLTCAITGESLANRFAGDTPEQWLANFRQHRWDLEEEAEGLIQDQSEDDQGWVWLP' A
#
# COMPACT_ATOMS: atom_id res chain seq x y z
N MET A 1 17.17 3.35 -5.34
CA MET A 1 16.27 3.25 -6.52
C MET A 1 14.88 3.64 -6.03
N GLN A 2 14.10 4.38 -6.81
CA GLN A 2 12.74 4.77 -6.42
C GLN A 2 11.76 3.85 -7.16
N LEU A 3 10.87 3.18 -6.41
CA LEU A 3 9.81 2.34 -6.95
C LEU A 3 8.45 2.98 -6.63
N THR A 4 7.45 2.65 -7.43
CA THR A 4 6.08 3.06 -7.18
C THR A 4 5.35 1.94 -6.45
N CYS A 5 4.98 2.20 -5.19
CA CYS A 5 4.16 1.30 -4.39
C CYS A 5 2.72 1.82 -4.34
N ALA A 6 1.75 0.93 -4.46
CA ALA A 6 0.33 1.28 -4.49
C ALA A 6 -0.49 0.31 -3.64
N ILE A 7 -1.55 0.83 -3.02
CA ILE A 7 -2.57 0.05 -2.33
C ILE A 7 -3.94 0.57 -2.79
N THR A 8 -4.89 -0.33 -3.00
CA THR A 8 -6.23 0.07 -3.43
C THR A 8 -7.02 0.66 -2.26
N GLY A 9 -8.01 1.51 -2.57
CA GLY A 9 -8.95 2.01 -1.56
C GLY A 9 -9.76 0.88 -0.92
N GLU A 10 -10.06 -0.18 -1.67
CA GLU A 10 -10.74 -1.38 -1.17
C GLU A 10 -9.88 -2.14 -0.14
N SER A 11 -8.59 -2.36 -0.44
CA SER A 11 -7.65 -2.97 0.51
C SER A 11 -7.52 -2.11 1.78
N LEU A 12 -7.44 -0.79 1.66
CA LEU A 12 -7.42 0.12 2.81
C LEU A 12 -8.71 0.04 3.63
N ALA A 13 -9.88 0.03 2.99
CA ALA A 13 -11.17 -0.10 3.66
C ALA A 13 -11.29 -1.45 4.38
N ASN A 14 -10.85 -2.54 3.75
CA ASN A 14 -10.86 -3.87 4.36
C ASN A 14 -9.92 -3.96 5.57
N ARG A 15 -8.75 -3.30 5.53
CA ARG A 15 -7.72 -3.37 6.59
C ARG A 15 -8.00 -2.43 7.76
N PHE A 16 -8.45 -1.20 7.49
CA PHE A 16 -8.49 -0.12 8.48
C PHE A 16 -9.88 0.52 8.63
N ALA A 17 -10.90 -0.05 7.98
CA ALA A 17 -12.23 0.54 7.82
C ALA A 17 -12.18 1.92 7.10
N GLY A 18 -13.36 2.52 6.97
CA GLY A 18 -13.54 3.80 6.30
C GLY A 18 -14.26 3.63 4.97
N ASP A 19 -15.11 4.60 4.66
CA ASP A 19 -16.00 4.57 3.50
C ASP A 19 -15.75 5.75 2.55
N THR A 20 -14.91 6.70 2.96
CA THR A 20 -14.57 7.88 2.15
C THR A 20 -13.07 7.95 1.83
N PRO A 21 -12.69 8.54 0.68
CA PRO A 21 -11.29 8.73 0.31
C PRO A 21 -10.46 9.46 1.36
N GLU A 22 -11.04 10.42 2.10
CA GLU A 22 -10.36 11.14 3.17
C GLU A 22 -10.01 10.24 4.36
N GLN A 23 -10.92 9.32 4.72
CA GLN A 23 -10.69 8.34 5.77
C GLN A 23 -9.61 7.34 5.34
N TRP A 24 -9.65 6.85 4.10
CA TRP A 24 -8.63 5.96 3.56
C TRP A 24 -7.25 6.63 3.54
N LEU A 25 -7.18 7.90 3.14
CA LEU A 25 -5.93 8.65 3.17
C LEU A 25 -5.42 8.89 4.59
N ALA A 26 -6.31 9.15 5.55
CA ALA A 26 -5.96 9.26 6.96
C ALA A 26 -5.41 7.94 7.50
N ASN A 27 -6.07 6.81 7.21
CA ASN A 27 -5.65 5.47 7.60
C ASN A 27 -4.31 5.08 6.97
N PHE A 28 -4.14 5.34 5.67
CA PHE A 28 -2.86 5.13 4.98
C PHE A 28 -1.71 5.87 5.67
N ARG A 29 -1.92 7.14 6.05
CA ARG A 29 -0.91 7.93 6.75
C ARG A 29 -0.64 7.43 8.17
N GLN A 30 -1.68 7.00 8.88
CA GLN A 30 -1.59 6.47 10.24
C GLN A 30 -0.79 5.17 10.28
N HIS A 31 -1.00 4.29 9.30
CA HIS A 31 -0.35 2.99 9.18
C HIS A 31 0.84 2.98 8.21
N ARG A 32 1.41 4.16 7.92
CA ARG A 32 2.47 4.30 6.91
C ARG A 32 3.64 3.36 7.15
N TRP A 33 4.09 3.23 8.39
CA TRP A 33 5.27 2.42 8.70
C TRP A 33 5.01 0.94 8.42
N ASP A 34 3.86 0.41 8.88
CA ASP A 34 3.47 -0.97 8.61
C ASP A 34 3.38 -1.26 7.10
N LEU A 35 2.81 -0.31 6.35
CA LEU A 35 2.67 -0.43 4.89
C LEU A 35 4.03 -0.33 4.17
N GLU A 36 4.94 0.54 4.63
CA GLU A 36 6.28 0.67 4.06
C GLU A 36 7.15 -0.56 4.35
N GLU A 37 7.03 -1.17 5.53
CA GLU A 37 7.69 -2.45 5.86
C GLU A 37 7.17 -3.61 4.99
N GLU A 38 5.85 -3.68 4.76
CA GLU A 38 5.26 -4.67 3.87
C GLU A 38 5.73 -4.48 2.41
N ALA A 39 5.74 -3.23 1.94
CA ALA A 39 6.25 -2.90 0.62
C ALA A 39 7.73 -3.26 0.47
N GLU A 40 8.56 -3.07 1.50
CA GLU A 40 9.96 -3.49 1.49
C GLU A 40 10.10 -5.00 1.26
N GLY A 41 9.29 -5.82 1.95
CA GLY A 41 9.26 -7.27 1.74
C GLY A 41 8.94 -7.65 0.29
N LEU A 42 7.89 -7.03 -0.27
CA LEU A 42 7.50 -7.26 -1.67
C LEU A 42 8.59 -6.84 -2.67
N ILE A 43 9.31 -5.75 -2.39
CA ILE A 43 10.45 -5.29 -3.21
C ILE A 43 11.60 -6.30 -3.14
N GLN A 44 11.91 -6.82 -1.95
CA GLN A 44 12.96 -7.84 -1.80
C GLN A 44 12.61 -9.13 -2.55
N ASP A 45 11.32 -9.47 -2.60
CA ASP A 45 10.79 -10.62 -3.34
C ASP A 45 10.62 -10.36 -4.84
N GLN A 46 10.96 -9.17 -5.33
CA GLN A 46 10.79 -8.75 -6.74
C GLN A 46 9.35 -8.94 -7.23
N SER A 47 8.38 -8.57 -6.40
CA SER A 47 6.95 -8.72 -6.67
C SER A 47 6.34 -7.54 -7.42
N GLU A 48 7.15 -6.81 -8.22
CA GLU A 48 6.63 -5.78 -9.11
C GLU A 48 5.76 -6.38 -10.23
N ASP A 49 4.73 -5.64 -10.64
CA ASP A 49 3.94 -5.97 -11.82
C ASP A 49 4.69 -5.67 -13.14
N ASP A 50 4.05 -5.93 -14.29
CA ASP A 50 4.63 -5.70 -15.62
C ASP A 50 4.99 -4.22 -15.89
N GLN A 51 4.52 -3.28 -15.07
CA GLN A 51 4.84 -1.85 -15.13
C GLN A 51 5.88 -1.42 -14.09
N GLY A 52 6.39 -2.35 -13.27
CA GLY A 52 7.36 -2.08 -12.20
C GLY A 52 6.71 -1.54 -10.92
N TRP A 53 5.41 -1.73 -10.71
CA TRP A 53 4.71 -1.29 -9.50
C TRP A 53 4.60 -2.40 -8.48
N VAL A 54 4.79 -2.04 -7.21
CA VAL A 54 4.56 -2.94 -6.07
C VAL A 54 3.16 -2.71 -5.54
N TRP A 55 2.31 -3.73 -5.62
CA TRP A 55 0.94 -3.65 -5.11
C TRP A 55 0.84 -4.32 -3.75
N LEU A 56 0.38 -3.56 -2.74
CA LEU A 56 0.06 -4.10 -1.43
C LEU A 56 -1.32 -4.79 -1.48
N PRO A 57 -1.45 -5.97 -0.86
CA PRO A 57 -2.73 -6.69 -0.75
C PRO A 57 -3.77 -5.96 0.13
#